data_AF-A0A2V9WT52-F1
#
_entry.id   AF-A0A2V9WT52-F1
#
_cell.length_a   1.000
_cell.length_b   1.000
_cell.length_c   1.000
_cell.angle_alpha   90.00
_cell.angle_beta   90.00
_cell.angle_gamma   90.00
#
_symmetry.space_group_name_H-M   'P 1'
#
loop_
_entity.id
_entity.type
_entity.pdbx_description
1 polymer ?
#
loop_
_entity_poly.entity_id
_entity_poly.type
_entity_poly.pdbx_seq_one_letter_code
_entity_poly.pdbx_strand_id
1 'polypeptide(L)'
;IQRVNPTDLSSKLIWMSPRKAILEHDDTSNLELQPGDIVTIFSQRDISLPQDDRSRYVVVEGEVKRPGVYKLEVNETLQSVLQRAGGLTPNAYVYGSQLMRESARIEQQNSLDQLVNTMEVQVRQSALSIAASAGGGDAQGLAQLQEGIVSQLRAVKASGRVALPVKPSPTCPTW
;
A
#
# COMPACT_ATOMS: atom_id res chain seq x y z
N ILE A 1 -14.40 15.27 22.24
CA ILE A 1 -14.19 15.44 23.69
C ILE A 1 -15.08 14.46 24.42
N GLN A 2 -14.52 13.63 25.28
CA GLN A 2 -15.27 12.87 26.26
C GLN A 2 -15.26 13.65 27.57
N ARG A 3 -16.43 14.12 28.00
CA ARG A 3 -16.60 14.87 29.24
C ARG A 3 -17.21 13.96 30.29
N VAL A 4 -16.55 13.84 31.44
CA VAL A 4 -17.05 13.06 32.57
C VAL A 4 -17.77 13.98 33.54
N ASN A 5 -19.00 13.66 33.88
CA ASN A 5 -19.74 14.40 34.90
C ASN A 5 -19.28 13.92 36.30
N PRO A 6 -18.78 14.82 37.16
CA PRO A 6 -18.20 14.45 38.45
C PRO A 6 -19.20 13.92 39.47
N THR A 7 -20.51 14.11 39.26
CA THR A 7 -21.55 13.73 40.24
C THR A 7 -22.14 12.34 39.97
N ASP A 8 -22.31 11.96 38.69
CA ASP A 8 -22.92 10.69 38.29
C ASP A 8 -21.95 9.76 37.55
N LEU A 9 -20.68 10.18 37.37
CA LEU A 9 -19.64 9.48 36.61
C LEU A 9 -20.03 9.16 35.16
N SER A 10 -21.09 9.78 34.63
CA SER A 10 -21.53 9.58 33.26
C SER A 10 -20.58 10.27 32.29
N SER A 11 -20.37 9.66 31.12
CA SER A 11 -19.55 10.22 30.05
C SER A 11 -20.43 10.76 28.93
N LYS A 12 -20.21 12.01 28.52
CA LYS A 12 -20.84 12.63 27.35
C LYS A 12 -19.81 12.83 26.24
N LEU A 13 -20.15 12.40 25.03
CA LEU A 13 -19.33 12.66 23.84
C LEU A 13 -19.76 13.97 23.18
N ILE A 14 -18.82 14.90 23.03
CA ILE A 14 -19.00 16.18 22.35
C ILE A 14 -18.08 16.20 21.13
N TRP A 15 -18.67 16.36 19.96
CA TRP A 15 -17.94 16.49 18.70
C TRP A 15 -17.57 17.95 18.46
N MET A 16 -16.28 18.21 18.20
CA MET A 16 -15.77 19.54 17.81
C MET A 16 -14.81 19.40 16.63
N SER A 17 -14.71 20.45 15.81
CA SER A 17 -13.77 20.51 14.68
C SER A 17 -12.64 21.48 15.01
N PRO A 18 -11.40 21.00 15.29
CA PRO A 18 -10.27 21.87 15.62
C PRO A 18 -9.95 22.89 14.53
N ARG A 19 -10.15 22.52 13.25
CA ARG A 19 -10.00 23.42 12.10
C ARG A 19 -10.90 24.66 12.23
N LYS A 20 -12.19 24.46 12.52
CA LYS A 20 -13.17 25.55 12.62
C LYS A 20 -12.93 26.42 13.84
N ALA A 21 -12.58 25.80 14.96
CA ALA A 21 -12.27 26.51 16.20
C ALA A 21 -11.02 27.41 16.06
N ILE A 22 -9.95 26.93 15.40
CA ILE A 22 -8.65 27.60 15.35
C ILE A 22 -8.51 28.54 14.15
N LEU A 23 -8.93 28.12 12.96
CA LEU A 23 -8.73 28.89 11.73
C LEU A 23 -9.90 29.83 11.44
N GLU A 24 -11.12 29.35 11.63
CA GLU A 24 -12.34 30.11 11.31
C GLU A 24 -12.86 30.90 12.52
N HIS A 25 -12.29 30.70 13.71
CA HIS A 25 -12.72 31.32 14.97
C HIS A 25 -14.23 31.17 15.22
N ASP A 26 -14.77 30.02 14.82
CA ASP A 26 -16.19 29.70 14.97
C ASP A 26 -16.51 29.36 16.43
N ASP A 27 -17.28 30.24 17.08
CA ASP A 27 -17.70 30.11 18.48
C ASP A 27 -18.48 28.81 18.75
N THR A 28 -19.17 28.27 17.74
CA THR A 28 -19.93 27.01 17.89
C THR A 28 -19.00 25.79 18.00
N SER A 29 -17.77 25.91 17.50
CA SER A 29 -16.74 24.87 17.56
C SER A 29 -15.67 25.15 18.64
N ASN A 30 -15.62 26.36 19.18
CA ASN A 30 -14.66 26.81 20.21
C ASN A 30 -15.17 26.55 21.64
N LEU A 31 -15.33 25.27 21.98
CA LEU A 31 -15.84 24.87 23.29
C LEU A 31 -14.75 25.02 24.38
N GLU A 32 -15.09 25.66 25.49
CA GLU A 32 -14.25 25.68 26.69
C GLU A 32 -14.11 24.28 27.31
N LEU A 33 -12.86 23.89 27.59
CA LEU A 33 -12.53 22.59 28.17
C LEU A 33 -12.72 22.62 29.69
N GLN A 34 -13.28 21.54 30.23
CA GLN A 34 -13.52 21.38 31.67
C GLN A 34 -12.53 20.37 32.26
N PRO A 35 -12.21 20.47 33.57
CA PRO A 35 -11.37 19.48 34.24
C PRO A 35 -11.95 18.07 34.12
N GLY A 36 -11.11 17.10 33.72
CA GLY A 36 -11.54 15.72 33.46
C GLY A 36 -11.99 15.43 32.03
N ASP A 37 -11.95 16.42 31.14
CA ASP A 37 -12.19 16.21 29.71
C ASP A 37 -11.04 15.44 29.04
N ILE A 38 -11.38 14.42 28.26
CA ILE A 38 -10.44 13.71 27.39
C ILE A 38 -10.66 14.21 25.96
N VAL A 39 -9.62 14.81 25.37
CA VAL A 39 -9.65 15.30 23.99
C VAL A 39 -8.86 14.35 23.10
N THR A 40 -9.55 13.61 22.24
CA THR A 40 -8.93 12.77 21.21
C THR A 40 -8.94 13.51 19.88
N ILE A 41 -7.76 13.79 19.34
CA ILE A 41 -7.60 14.37 18.00
C ILE A 41 -7.23 13.24 17.07
N PHE A 42 -8.14 12.93 16.14
CA PHE A 42 -7.88 11.93 15.12
C PHE A 42 -7.14 12.59 13.95
N SER A 43 -5.99 12.03 13.55
CA SER A 43 -5.39 12.35 12.25
C SER A 43 -6.32 11.89 11.13
N GLN A 44 -6.20 12.46 9.93
CA GLN A 44 -6.90 11.92 8.74
C GLN A 44 -6.59 10.43 8.49
N ARG A 45 -5.47 9.94 9.03
CA ARG A 45 -5.10 8.51 9.03
C ARG A 45 -5.84 7.70 10.11
N ASP A 46 -6.18 8.33 11.24
CA ASP A 46 -6.87 7.73 12.39
C ASP A 46 -8.39 7.78 12.22
N ILE A 47 -8.91 8.74 11.44
CA ILE A 47 -10.28 8.75 10.89
C ILE A 47 -10.33 7.71 9.76
N SER A 48 -10.10 6.46 10.10
CA SER A 48 -10.67 5.38 9.32
C SER A 48 -12.16 5.46 9.57
N LEU A 49 -12.88 6.10 8.64
CA LEU A 49 -14.29 5.75 8.40
C LEU A 49 -14.43 4.23 8.58
N PRO A 50 -15.52 3.72 9.19
CA PRO A 50 -15.75 2.29 9.31
C PRO A 50 -15.32 1.61 8.01
N GLN A 51 -14.53 0.55 8.07
CA GLN A 51 -13.95 -0.10 6.88
C GLN A 51 -14.99 -0.40 5.78
N ASP A 52 -16.26 -0.47 6.15
CA ASP A 52 -17.43 -0.56 5.27
C ASP A 52 -17.59 0.60 4.26
N ASP A 53 -17.09 1.80 4.56
CA ASP A 53 -17.28 2.98 3.71
C ASP A 53 -16.06 3.29 2.82
N ARG A 54 -14.95 2.55 3.00
CA ARG A 54 -13.82 2.61 2.07
C ARG A 54 -14.17 1.82 0.82
N SER A 55 -14.82 2.50 -0.13
CA SER A 55 -15.09 1.95 -1.45
C SER A 55 -13.78 1.54 -2.13
N ARG A 56 -13.53 0.22 -2.17
CA ARG A 56 -12.42 -0.38 -2.91
C ARG A 56 -12.88 -0.65 -4.33
N TYR A 57 -11.97 -0.49 -5.28
CA TYR A 57 -12.25 -0.73 -6.70
C TYR A 57 -11.23 -1.71 -7.26
N VAL A 58 -11.67 -2.47 -8.26
CA VAL A 58 -10.83 -3.35 -9.06
C VAL A 58 -11.09 -3.06 -10.53
N VAL A 59 -10.03 -3.01 -11.32
CA VAL A 59 -10.11 -2.86 -12.77
C VAL A 59 -9.94 -4.25 -13.38
N VAL A 60 -10.89 -4.64 -14.23
CA VAL A 60 -10.89 -5.92 -14.94
C VAL A 60 -10.70 -5.63 -16.42
N GLU A 61 -9.62 -6.16 -17.00
CA GLU A 61 -9.23 -5.93 -18.40
C GLU A 61 -8.87 -7.26 -19.08
N GLY A 62 -8.83 -7.24 -20.42
CA GLY A 62 -8.50 -8.41 -21.25
C GLY A 62 -9.73 -9.21 -21.70
N GLU A 63 -9.52 -10.52 -21.89
CA GLU A 63 -10.47 -11.49 -22.44
C GLU A 63 -11.56 -11.88 -21.42
N VAL A 64 -12.39 -10.92 -21.05
CA VAL A 64 -13.52 -11.04 -20.13
C VAL A 64 -14.78 -10.51 -20.81
N LYS A 65 -15.96 -11.08 -20.54
CA LYS A 65 -17.19 -10.65 -21.25
C LYS A 65 -17.53 -9.17 -21.06
N ARG A 66 -17.25 -8.61 -19.88
CA ARG A 66 -17.49 -7.20 -19.55
C ARG A 66 -16.29 -6.61 -18.82
N PRO A 67 -15.27 -6.10 -19.54
CA PRO A 67 -14.17 -5.38 -18.91
C PRO A 67 -14.67 -4.05 -18.33
N GLY A 68 -14.03 -3.56 -17.27
CA GLY A 68 -14.41 -2.32 -16.62
C GLY A 68 -13.99 -2.24 -15.15
N VAL A 69 -14.41 -1.16 -14.50
CA VAL A 69 -14.14 -0.90 -13.09
C VAL A 69 -15.31 -1.42 -12.25
N TYR A 70 -14.99 -2.27 -11.28
CA TYR A 70 -15.97 -2.85 -10.35
C TYR A 70 -15.70 -2.35 -8.94
N LYS A 71 -16.76 -1.89 -8.27
CA LYS A 71 -16.70 -1.67 -6.82
C LYS A 71 -16.63 -3.03 -6.12
N LEU A 72 -15.69 -3.16 -5.19
CA LEU A 72 -15.49 -4.33 -4.35
C LEU A 72 -16.37 -4.24 -3.11
N GLU A 73 -17.04 -5.35 -2.81
CA GLU A 73 -17.76 -5.52 -1.55
C GLU A 73 -16.82 -6.04 -0.44
N VAL A 74 -17.29 -5.95 0.80
CA VAL A 74 -16.53 -6.46 1.96
C VAL A 74 -16.39 -7.98 1.83
N ASN A 75 -15.15 -8.47 1.93
CA ASN A 75 -14.79 -9.88 1.76
C ASN A 75 -15.11 -10.47 0.37
N GLU A 76 -15.25 -9.64 -0.67
CA GLU A 76 -15.45 -10.13 -2.03
C GLU A 76 -14.21 -10.84 -2.57
N THR A 77 -14.40 -11.97 -3.25
CA THR A 77 -13.34 -12.77 -3.87
C THR A 77 -13.16 -12.43 -5.36
N LEU A 78 -11.98 -12.73 -5.91
CA LEU A 78 -11.70 -12.57 -7.35
C LEU A 78 -12.72 -13.31 -8.22
N GLN A 79 -13.14 -14.50 -7.81
CA GLN A 79 -14.12 -15.31 -8.54
C GLN A 79 -15.49 -14.61 -8.62
N SER A 80 -15.94 -13.98 -7.52
CA SER A 80 -17.18 -13.21 -7.49
C SER A 80 -17.14 -12.05 -8.49
N VAL A 81 -16.07 -11.26 -8.46
CA VAL A 81 -15.88 -10.14 -9.40
C VAL A 81 -15.88 -10.64 -10.85
N LEU A 82 -15.19 -11.74 -11.13
CA LEU A 82 -15.11 -12.31 -12.48
C LEU A 82 -16.48 -12.84 -12.95
N GLN A 83 -17.27 -13.42 -12.05
CA GLN A 83 -18.64 -13.84 -12.32
C GLN A 83 -19.54 -12.63 -12.61
N ARG A 84 -19.41 -11.54 -11.85
CA ARG A 84 -20.09 -10.26 -12.16
C ARG A 84 -19.65 -9.69 -13.50
N ALA A 85 -18.39 -9.88 -13.89
CA ALA A 85 -17.90 -9.51 -15.21
C ALA A 85 -18.40 -10.44 -16.35
N GLY A 86 -19.18 -11.48 -16.03
CA GLY A 86 -19.76 -12.42 -16.99
C GLY A 86 -18.88 -13.64 -17.29
N GLY A 87 -17.76 -13.78 -16.58
CA GLY A 87 -16.77 -14.82 -16.82
C GLY A 87 -15.78 -14.48 -17.93
N LEU A 88 -14.87 -15.42 -18.14
CA LEU A 88 -13.83 -15.36 -19.17
C LEU A 88 -14.44 -15.65 -20.56
N THR A 89 -13.86 -15.08 -21.62
CA THR A 89 -14.19 -15.47 -22.99
C THR A 89 -13.51 -16.80 -23.35
N PRO A 90 -13.96 -17.52 -24.40
CA PRO A 90 -13.31 -18.75 -24.86
C PRO A 90 -11.85 -18.57 -25.29
N ASN A 91 -11.46 -17.34 -25.66
CA ASN A 91 -10.10 -17.00 -26.08
C ASN A 91 -9.19 -16.60 -24.91
N ALA A 92 -9.71 -16.61 -23.67
CA ALA A 92 -8.97 -16.16 -22.51
C ALA A 92 -7.88 -17.16 -22.09
N TYR A 93 -6.64 -16.67 -21.97
CA TYR A 93 -5.53 -17.47 -21.46
C TYR A 93 -5.39 -17.33 -19.93
N VAL A 94 -6.02 -18.22 -19.19
CA VAL A 94 -6.10 -18.17 -17.71
C VAL A 94 -4.73 -18.19 -17.04
N TYR A 95 -3.79 -18.98 -17.55
CA TYR A 95 -2.45 -19.12 -16.98
C TYR A 95 -1.58 -17.87 -17.16
N GLY A 96 -1.96 -16.95 -18.06
CA GLY A 96 -1.30 -15.65 -18.24
C GLY A 96 -1.90 -14.53 -17.40
N SER A 97 -2.92 -14.82 -16.59
CA SER A 97 -3.58 -13.81 -15.76
C SER A 97 -2.62 -13.24 -14.71
N GLN A 98 -2.74 -11.93 -14.47
CA GLN A 98 -1.90 -11.21 -13.50
C GLN A 98 -2.79 -10.40 -12.57
N LEU A 99 -2.53 -10.50 -11.27
CA LEU A 99 -3.16 -9.65 -10.28
C LEU A 99 -2.15 -8.61 -9.81
N MET A 100 -2.51 -7.34 -9.96
CA MET A 100 -1.71 -6.22 -9.51
C MET A 100 -2.43 -5.53 -8.34
N ARG A 101 -1.69 -5.27 -7.27
CA ARG A 101 -2.22 -4.56 -6.10
C ARG A 101 -1.29 -3.41 -5.73
N GLU A 102 -1.89 -2.26 -5.47
CA GLU A 102 -1.16 -1.07 -5.04
C GLU A 102 -0.33 -1.32 -3.77
N SER A 103 -0.90 -1.97 -2.77
CA SER A 103 -0.16 -2.27 -1.53
C SER A 103 1.05 -3.17 -1.78
N ALA A 104 0.91 -4.16 -2.69
CA ALA A 104 2.02 -5.03 -3.06
C ALA A 104 3.08 -4.27 -3.85
N ARG A 105 2.70 -3.26 -4.66
CA ARG A 105 3.64 -2.39 -5.36
C ARG A 105 4.47 -1.59 -4.37
N ILE A 106 3.83 -1.00 -3.37
CA ILE A 106 4.49 -0.21 -2.32
C ILE A 106 5.45 -1.10 -1.54
N GLU A 107 5.01 -2.28 -1.11
CA GLU A 107 5.85 -3.23 -0.38
C GLU A 107 7.07 -3.69 -1.19
N GLN A 108 6.84 -4.09 -2.46
CA GLN A 108 7.91 -4.46 -3.38
C GLN A 108 8.90 -3.32 -3.62
N GLN A 109 8.41 -2.08 -3.72
CA GLN A 109 9.27 -0.91 -3.88
C GLN A 109 10.15 -0.70 -2.65
N ASN A 110 9.57 -0.77 -1.45
CA ASN A 110 10.32 -0.63 -0.20
C ASN A 110 11.40 -1.72 -0.07
N SER A 111 11.08 -2.97 -0.42
CA SER A 111 12.06 -4.06 -0.43
C SER A 111 13.18 -3.84 -1.46
N LEU A 112 12.85 -3.31 -2.64
CA LEU A 112 13.83 -2.97 -3.68
C LEU A 112 14.75 -1.84 -3.22
N ASP A 113 14.19 -0.81 -2.58
CA ASP A 113 14.97 0.31 -2.04
C ASP A 113 15.93 -0.16 -0.94
N GLN A 114 15.47 -1.06 -0.06
CA GLN A 114 16.32 -1.70 0.96
C GLN A 114 17.46 -2.52 0.34
N LEU A 115 17.16 -3.27 -0.73
CA LEU A 115 18.16 -4.05 -1.45
C LEU A 115 19.23 -3.15 -2.08
N VAL A 116 18.81 -2.08 -2.75
CA VAL A 116 19.70 -1.09 -3.38
C VAL A 116 20.62 -0.48 -2.33
N ASN A 117 20.08 -0.04 -1.19
CA ASN A 117 20.88 0.56 -0.12
C ASN A 117 21.90 -0.44 0.45
N THR A 118 21.49 -1.69 0.65
CA THR A 118 22.39 -2.75 1.12
C THR A 118 23.51 -3.03 0.13
N MET A 119 23.18 -3.14 -1.16
CA MET A 119 24.17 -3.36 -2.22
C MET A 119 25.15 -2.20 -2.34
N GLU A 120 24.70 -0.95 -2.25
CA GLU A 120 25.59 0.22 -2.31
C GLU A 120 26.61 0.21 -1.16
N VAL A 121 26.17 -0.12 0.06
CA VAL A 121 27.07 -0.26 1.21
C VAL A 121 28.09 -1.38 0.98
N GLN A 122 27.67 -2.53 0.42
CA GLN A 122 28.56 -3.64 0.12
C GLN A 122 29.59 -3.29 -0.97
N VAL A 123 29.16 -2.61 -2.04
CA VAL A 123 30.04 -2.10 -3.11
C VAL A 123 31.10 -1.18 -2.51
N ARG A 124 30.68 -0.19 -1.71
CA ARG A 124 31.59 0.74 -1.03
C ARG A 124 32.57 0.02 -0.10
N GLN A 125 32.10 -0.94 0.70
CA GLN A 125 32.95 -1.71 1.61
C GLN A 125 33.94 -2.59 0.86
N SER A 126 33.54 -3.20 -0.26
CA SER A 126 34.43 -4.00 -1.10
C SER A 126 35.49 -3.14 -1.80
N ALA A 127 35.15 -1.93 -2.23
CA ALA A 127 36.11 -0.98 -2.77
C ALA A 127 37.14 -0.54 -1.70
N LEU A 128 36.68 -0.29 -0.46
CA LEU A 128 37.56 0.06 0.66
C LEU A 128 38.51 -1.09 1.06
N SER A 129 38.02 -2.34 1.09
CA SER A 129 38.86 -3.50 1.42
C SER A 129 39.88 -3.83 0.31
N ILE A 130 39.53 -3.62 -0.96
CA ILE A 130 40.46 -3.76 -2.09
C ILE A 130 41.49 -2.63 -2.08
N ALA A 131 41.09 -1.38 -1.83
CA ALA A 131 42.02 -0.25 -1.72
C ALA A 131 43.05 -0.42 -0.58
N ALA A 132 42.67 -1.12 0.49
CA ALA A 132 43.57 -1.44 1.60
C ALA A 132 44.53 -2.62 1.30
N SER A 133 44.26 -3.45 0.28
CA SER A 133 45.01 -4.70 0.01
C SER A 133 45.74 -4.72 -1.33
N ALA A 134 45.32 -3.94 -2.33
CA ALA A 134 45.96 -3.81 -3.64
C ALA A 134 46.30 -2.34 -3.90
N GLY A 135 47.54 -2.06 -4.30
CA GLY A 135 48.00 -0.71 -4.59
C GLY A 135 47.22 -0.05 -5.74
N GLY A 136 46.17 0.71 -5.41
CA GLY A 136 45.55 1.81 -6.15
C GLY A 136 44.92 1.56 -7.53
N GLY A 137 45.55 0.78 -8.41
CA GLY A 137 45.24 0.74 -9.84
C GLY A 137 44.05 -0.15 -10.22
N ASP A 138 43.95 -1.35 -9.65
CA ASP A 138 42.89 -2.33 -10.01
C ASP A 138 41.57 -2.08 -9.26
N ALA A 139 41.57 -1.21 -8.23
CA ALA A 139 40.40 -0.89 -7.42
C ALA A 139 39.39 0.01 -8.16
N GLN A 140 39.85 0.87 -9.07
CA GLN A 140 38.99 1.84 -9.76
C GLN A 140 38.09 1.20 -10.83
N GLY A 141 38.57 0.20 -11.58
CA GLY A 141 37.79 -0.44 -12.64
C GLY A 141 36.64 -1.31 -12.11
N LEU A 142 36.84 -2.00 -10.99
CA LEU A 142 35.82 -2.84 -10.37
C LEU A 142 34.70 -2.01 -9.70
N ALA A 143 35.06 -0.87 -9.10
CA ALA A 143 34.09 0.05 -8.51
C ALA A 143 33.11 0.63 -9.55
N GLN A 144 33.61 1.01 -10.74
CA GLN A 144 32.78 1.54 -11.82
C GLN A 144 31.78 0.49 -12.36
N LEU A 145 32.19 -0.77 -12.49
CA LEU A 145 31.30 -1.87 -12.87
C LEU A 145 30.20 -2.11 -11.84
N GLN A 146 30.55 -2.05 -10.55
CA GLN A 146 29.61 -2.25 -9.45
C GLN A 146 28.57 -1.11 -9.35
N GLU A 147 28.98 0.14 -9.55
CA GLU A 147 28.05 1.28 -9.60
C GLU A 147 27.05 1.19 -10.76
N GLY A 148 27.49 0.67 -11.92
CA GLY A 148 26.62 0.46 -13.08
C GLY A 148 25.44 -0.47 -12.80
N ILE A 149 25.67 -1.57 -12.08
CA ILE A 149 24.61 -2.52 -11.69
C ILE A 149 23.61 -1.87 -10.72
N VAL A 150 24.10 -1.10 -9.74
CA VAL A 150 23.25 -0.38 -8.79
C VAL A 150 22.37 0.64 -9.52
N SER A 151 22.90 1.34 -10.53
CA SER A 151 22.13 2.29 -11.34
C SER A 151 21.00 1.63 -12.13
N GLN A 152 21.23 0.43 -12.67
CA GLN A 152 20.21 -0.36 -13.37
C GLN A 152 19.12 -0.81 -12.40
N LEU A 153 19.48 -1.28 -11.21
CA LEU A 153 18.52 -1.68 -10.19
C LEU A 153 17.66 -0.50 -9.71
N ARG A 154 18.24 0.70 -9.58
CA ARG A 154 17.48 1.93 -9.28
C ARG A 154 16.49 2.32 -10.37
N ALA A 155 16.76 1.95 -11.64
CA ALA A 155 15.85 2.24 -12.75
C ALA A 155 14.64 1.30 -12.81
N VAL A 156 14.73 0.12 -12.19
CA VAL A 156 13.63 -0.85 -12.14
C VAL A 156 12.59 -0.41 -11.12
N LYS A 157 11.33 -0.27 -11.54
CA LYS A 157 10.19 0.05 -10.67
C LYS A 157 9.44 -1.21 -10.28
N ALA A 158 8.93 -1.24 -9.05
CA ALA A 158 8.04 -2.31 -8.61
C ALA A 158 6.75 -2.37 -9.44
N SER A 159 6.36 -3.59 -9.81
CA SER A 159 5.16 -3.84 -10.63
C SER A 159 3.89 -4.00 -9.78
N GLY A 160 4.00 -4.47 -8.54
CA GLY A 160 2.85 -4.74 -7.66
C GLY A 160 2.15 -6.07 -7.93
N ARG A 161 2.82 -6.99 -8.63
CA ARG A 161 2.27 -8.31 -8.95
C ARG A 161 2.16 -9.18 -7.70
N VAL A 162 0.99 -9.78 -7.51
CA VAL A 162 0.70 -10.71 -6.42
C VAL A 162 0.61 -12.12 -7.00
N ALA A 163 1.40 -13.04 -6.45
CA ALA A 163 1.28 -14.45 -6.79
C ALA A 163 0.00 -15.01 -6.18
N LEU A 164 -0.91 -15.53 -7.02
CA LEU A 164 -2.03 -16.32 -6.55
C LEU A 164 -1.66 -17.80 -6.60
N PRO A 165 -1.77 -18.54 -5.48
CA PRO A 165 -1.73 -19.98 -5.52
C PRO A 165 -3.03 -20.48 -6.14
N VAL A 166 -3.07 -20.61 -7.46
CA VAL A 166 -4.18 -21.28 -8.15
C VAL A 166 -3.95 -22.78 -8.08
N LYS A 167 -4.83 -23.51 -7.37
CA LYS A 167 -4.85 -24.98 -7.48
C LYS A 167 -5.36 -25.34 -8.88
N PRO A 168 -4.64 -26.17 -9.66
CA PRO A 168 -5.17 -26.66 -10.92
C PRO A 168 -6.34 -27.59 -10.64
N SER A 169 -7.58 -27.14 -10.88
CA SER A 169 -8.73 -28.05 -10.93
C SER A 169 -8.88 -28.56 -12.38
N PRO A 170 -8.90 -29.88 -12.63
CA PRO A 170 -9.00 -30.44 -13.98
C PRO A 170 -10.37 -30.27 -14.64
N THR A 171 -11.37 -29.71 -13.96
CA THR A 171 -12.72 -29.54 -14.50
C THR A 171 -12.89 -28.15 -15.10
N CYS A 172 -12.45 -28.01 -16.35
CA CYS A 172 -13.02 -27.00 -17.23
C CYS A 172 -14.44 -27.47 -17.58
N PRO A 173 -15.51 -26.70 -17.32
CA PRO A 173 -16.83 -27.10 -17.79
C PRO A 173 -16.83 -26.92 -19.31
N THR A 174 -16.82 -28.04 -20.02
CA THR A 174 -17.29 -28.11 -21.40
C THR A 174 -18.71 -27.57 -21.44
N TRP A 175 -18.92 -26.52 -22.24
CA TRP A 175 -20.21 -25.87 -22.48
C TRP A 175 -21.23 -26.83 -23.09
#